data_AF-A0A497FHT9-F1
#
_entry.id   AF-A0A497FHT9-F1
#
_cell.length_a   1.000
_cell.length_b   1.000
_cell.length_c   1.000
_cell.angle_alpha   90.00
_cell.angle_beta   90.00
_cell.angle_gamma   90.00
#
_symmetry.space_group_name_H-M   'P 1'
#
loop_
_entity.id
_entity.type
_entity.pdbx_description
1 polymer ?
#
loop_
_entity_poly.entity_id
_entity_poly.type
_entity_poly.pdbx_seq_one_letter_code
_entity_poly.pdbx_strand_id
1 'polypeptide(L)' 'MDNIASEDIHIRIDKETLNRIDRMAREIGLKRSQLIRLIIKVFMRQQNEILRLIMMEAYSLE' A
#
# COMPACT_ATOMS: atom_id res chain seq x y z
N MET A 1 26.93 0.38 -12.12
CA MET A 1 25.63 -0.31 -12.04
C MET A 1 25.04 0.07 -10.70
N ASP A 2 24.00 0.90 -10.69
CA ASP A 2 23.41 1.43 -9.47
C ASP A 2 22.89 0.28 -8.60
N ASN A 3 23.59 0.02 -7.49
CA ASN A 3 23.09 -0.80 -6.39
C ASN A 3 21.94 -0.01 -5.76
N ILE A 4 20.73 -0.16 -6.30
CA ILE A 4 19.52 0.27 -5.60
C ILE A 4 19.43 -0.65 -4.39
N ALA A 5 19.90 -0.19 -3.23
CA ALA A 5 19.79 -0.90 -1.96
C ALA A 5 18.33 -1.38 -1.80
N SER A 6 18.13 -2.70 -1.81
CA SER A 6 16.82 -3.27 -1.51
C SER A 6 16.69 -3.35 0.00
N GLU A 7 16.03 -2.36 0.59
CA GLU A 7 15.64 -2.41 1.98
C GLU A 7 14.39 -3.30 2.13
N ASP A 8 14.42 -4.20 3.11
CA ASP A 8 13.27 -5.04 3.46
C ASP A 8 12.39 -4.35 4.50
N ILE A 9 11.07 -4.43 4.30
CA ILE A 9 10.08 -3.85 5.20
C ILE A 9 9.23 -4.97 5.79
N HIS A 10 9.21 -5.06 7.12
CA HIS A 10 8.31 -5.95 7.85
C HIS A 10 7.05 -5.20 8.26
N ILE A 11 5.89 -5.62 7.73
CA ILE A 11 4.59 -4.98 8.01
C ILE A 11 3.72 -5.96 8.79
N ARG A 12 3.17 -5.51 9.92
CA ARG A 12 2.11 -6.22 10.64
C ARG A 12 0.77 -5.85 9.99
N ILE A 13 0.07 -6.85 9.48
CA ILE A 13 -1.30 -6.72 8.96
C ILE A 13 -2.11 -7.92 9.44
N ASP A 14 -3.42 -7.75 9.56
CA ASP A 14 -4.31 -8.85 9.90
C ASP A 14 -4.39 -9.88 8.75
N LYS A 15 -4.86 -11.08 9.09
CA LYS A 15 -4.91 -12.21 8.17
C LYS A 15 -5.90 -11.98 7.02
N GLU A 16 -7.00 -11.28 7.27
CA GLU A 16 -8.01 -11.02 6.25
C GLU A 16 -7.47 -10.07 5.19
N THR A 17 -6.83 -8.97 5.61
CA THR A 17 -6.17 -8.01 4.73
C THR A 17 -5.08 -8.68 3.89
N LEU A 18 -4.24 -9.53 4.50
CA LEU A 18 -3.22 -10.27 3.76
C LEU A 18 -3.83 -11.17 2.67
N ASN A 19 -4.90 -11.91 3.00
CA ASN A 19 -5.59 -12.78 2.05
C ASN A 19 -6.20 -12.00 0.88
N ARG A 20 -6.73 -10.81 1.14
CA ARG A 20 -7.26 -9.92 0.09
C ARG A 20 -6.15 -9.47 -0.85
N ILE A 21 -5.00 -9.03 -0.31
CA ILE A 21 -3.82 -8.65 -1.10
C ILE A 21 -3.35 -9.84 -1.97
N ASP A 22 -3.29 -11.05 -1.40
CA ASP A 22 -2.87 -12.25 -2.13
C ASP A 22 -3.83 -12.65 -3.24
N ARG A 23 -5.12 -12.41 -3.07
CA ARG A 23 -6.11 -12.65 -4.11
C ARG A 23 -5.94 -11.64 -5.24
N MET A 24 -5.85 -10.35 -4.92
CA MET A 24 -5.62 -9.29 -5.90
C MET A 24 -4.33 -9.49 -6.69
N ALA A 25 -3.25 -9.90 -6.00
CA ALA A 25 -1.97 -10.18 -6.64
C ALA A 25 -2.11 -11.30 -7.69
N ARG A 26 -2.84 -12.38 -7.36
CA ARG A 26 -3.12 -13.47 -8.30
C ARG A 26 -3.98 -13.04 -9.48
N GLU A 27 -5.05 -12.28 -9.23
CA GLU A 27 -5.96 -11.79 -10.27
C GLU A 27 -5.25 -10.90 -11.31
N ILE A 28 -4.26 -10.13 -10.88
CA ILE A 28 -3.48 -9.20 -11.74
C ILE A 28 -2.21 -9.87 -12.29
N GLY A 29 -1.87 -11.09 -11.85
CA GLY A 29 -0.67 -11.80 -12.28
C GLY A 29 0.64 -11.24 -11.70
N LEU A 30 0.59 -10.62 -10.52
CA LEU A 30 1.75 -10.05 -9.82
C LEU A 30 2.15 -10.89 -8.60
N LYS A 31 3.43 -10.81 -8.22
CA LYS A 31 3.85 -11.25 -6.88
C LYS A 31 3.30 -10.28 -5.83
N ARG A 32 3.00 -10.78 -4.64
CA ARG A 32 2.56 -9.97 -3.48
C ARG A 32 3.44 -8.74 -3.26
N SER A 33 4.76 -8.90 -3.26
CA SER A 33 5.72 -7.81 -3.06
C SER A 33 5.70 -6.76 -4.17
N GLN A 34 5.41 -7.16 -5.42
CA GLN A 34 5.24 -6.23 -6.54
C GLN A 34 3.96 -5.42 -6.37
N LEU A 35 2.85 -6.08 -6.01
CA LEU A 35 1.59 -5.41 -5.73
C LEU A 35 1.71 -4.42 -4.57
N ILE A 36 2.28 -4.83 -3.44
CA ILE A 36 2.50 -3.96 -2.27
C ILE A 36 3.34 -2.74 -2.67
N ARG A 37 4.42 -2.94 -3.43
CA ARG A 37 5.26 -1.84 -3.92
C ARG A 37 4.48 -0.89 -4.84
N LEU A 38 3.61 -1.41 -5.69
CA LEU A 38 2.76 -0.59 -6.55
C LEU A 38 1.75 0.23 -5.73
N ILE A 39 1.09 -0.41 -4.75
CA ILE A 39 0.16 0.26 -3.83
C ILE A 39 0.87 1.40 -3.10
N ILE A 40 2.05 1.16 -2.52
CA ILE A 40 2.84 2.20 -1.86
C ILE A 40 3.17 3.34 -2.83
N LYS A 41 3.62 3.05 -4.05
CA LYS A 41 3.92 4.09 -5.06
C LYS A 41 2.69 4.89 -5.50
N VAL A 42 1.53 4.25 -5.59
CA VAL A 42 0.26 4.93 -5.94
C VAL A 42 -0.19 5.79 -4.77
N PHE A 43 -0.17 5.25 -3.55
CA PHE A 43 -0.47 5.98 -2.34
C PHE A 43 0.43 7.21 -2.19
N MET A 44 1.74 7.08 -2.36
CA MET A 44 2.68 8.22 -2.26
C MET A 44 2.42 9.29 -3.33
N ARG A 45 2.00 8.90 -4.54
CA ARG A 45 1.63 9.86 -5.60
C ARG A 45 0.31 10.59 -5.30
N GLN A 46 -0.62 9.91 -4.65
CA GLN A 46 -1.93 10.46 -4.28
C GLN A 46 -1.99 10.96 -2.84
N GLN A 47 -0.85 10.98 -2.13
CA GLN A 47 -0.79 11.16 -0.68
C GLN A 47 -1.41 12.48 -0.23
N ASN A 48 -1.24 13.55 -1.02
CA ASN A 48 -1.83 14.85 -0.72
C ASN A 48 -3.36 14.82 -0.76
N GLU A 49 -3.96 14.04 -1.68
CA GLU A 49 -5.40 13.93 -1.83
C GLU A 49 -5.99 12.99 -0.77
N ILE A 50 -5.32 11.85 -0.50
CA ILE A 50 -5.72 10.90 0.53
C ILE A 50 -5.59 11.52 1.93
N LEU A 51 -4.49 12.23 2.24
CA LEU A 51 -4.34 12.94 3.52
C LEU A 51 -5.43 13.98 3.71
N ARG A 52 -5.81 14.69 2.64
CA ARG A 52 -6.89 15.68 2.71
C ARG A 52 -8.23 15.04 3.05
N LEU A 53 -8.55 13.90 2.43
CA LEU A 53 -9.78 13.15 2.72
C LEU A 53 -9.78 12.57 4.14
N ILE A 54 -8.67 11.99 4.58
CA ILE A 54 -8.53 11.48 5.96
C ILE A 54 -8.68 12.62 6.98
N MET A 55 -8.06 13.77 6.73
CA MET A 55 -8.20 14.94 7.61
C MET A 55 -9.65 15.42 7.64
N MET A 56 -10.33 15.52 6.50
CA MET A 56 -11.75 15.94 6.48
C MET A 56 -12.65 14.99 7.28
N GLU A 57 -12.49 13.67 7.10
CA GLU A 57 -13.25 12.67 7.85
C GLU A 57 -12.94 12.73 9.36
N ALA A 58 -11.68 12.96 9.74
CA ALA A 58 -11.28 13.12 11.13
C ALA A 58 -11.92 14.35 11.78
N TYR A 59 -11.99 15.49 11.07
CA TYR A 59 -12.64 16.71 11.57
C TYR A 59 -14.17 16.62 11.60
N SER A 60 -14.79 15.73 10.81
CA SER A 60 -16.24 15.51 10.87
C SER A 60 -16.69 14.59 12.00
N LEU A 61 -15.75 13.96 12.69
CA LEU A 61 -15.98 13.11 13.87
C LEU A 61 -15.86 13.88 15.20
N GLU A 62 -15.50 15.17 15.15
CA GLU A 62 -15.56 16.13 16.27
C GLU A 62 -16.85 16.98 16.20
#